data_AF-M4BMD5-F1
#
_entry.id   AF-M4BMD5-F1
#
_cell.length_a   1.000
_cell.length_b   1.000
_cell.length_c   1.000
_cell.angle_alpha   90.00
_cell.angle_beta   90.00
_cell.angle_gamma   90.00
#
_symmetry.space_group_name_H-M   'P 1'
#
loop_
_entity.id
_entity.type
_entity.pdbx_description
1 polymer ?
#
loop_
_entity_poly.entity_id
_entity_poly.type
_entity_poly.pdbx_seq_one_letter_code
_entity_poly.pdbx_strand_id
1 'polypeptide(L)'
;MISGLAQRVIAEVRKVLQNDNELASATDTADRVQLVQTYFPRNMLAWVGGSVYAATDSARASAISSNEYSSSKGTCIPDWLNVAQE
;
A
#
# COMPACT_ATOMS: atom_id res chain seq x y z
N MET A 1 10.71 -4.90 -14.29
CA MET A 1 10.12 -6.01 -13.51
C MET A 1 10.99 -7.23 -13.73
N ILE A 2 11.53 -7.83 -12.67
CA ILE A 2 12.44 -8.99 -12.78
C ILE A 2 11.60 -10.27 -12.89
N SER A 3 11.86 -11.06 -13.93
CA SER A 3 11.18 -12.35 -14.12
C SER A 3 11.47 -13.29 -12.95
N GLY A 4 10.45 -14.00 -12.46
CA GLY A 4 10.59 -14.97 -11.37
C GLY A 4 10.73 -14.37 -9.95
N LEU A 5 10.97 -13.06 -9.81
CA LEU A 5 11.16 -12.43 -8.49
C LEU A 5 9.96 -12.63 -7.57
N ALA A 6 8.75 -12.44 -8.11
CA ALA A 6 7.50 -12.62 -7.40
C ALA A 6 7.36 -14.04 -6.81
N GLN A 7 7.65 -15.06 -7.62
CA GLN A 7 7.62 -16.46 -7.20
C GLN A 7 8.68 -16.74 -6.13
N ARG A 8 9.88 -16.18 -6.29
CA ARG A 8 10.96 -16.34 -5.30
C ARG A 8 10.60 -15.71 -3.95
N VAL A 9 10.02 -14.51 -3.96
CA VAL A 9 9.57 -13.83 -2.73
C VAL A 9 8.53 -14.66 -1.99
N ILE A 10 7.52 -15.19 -2.69
CA ILE A 10 6.53 -16.08 -2.07
C ILE A 10 7.20 -17.31 -1.45
N ALA A 11 8.11 -17.97 -2.19
CA ALA A 11 8.79 -19.16 -1.71
C ALA A 11 9.57 -18.90 -0.41
N GLU A 12 10.28 -17.77 -0.32
CA GLU A 12 10.99 -17.38 0.90
C GLU A 12 10.02 -17.04 2.04
N VAL A 13 8.94 -16.30 1.78
CA VAL A 13 7.93 -15.98 2.80
C VAL A 13 7.32 -17.27 3.37
N ARG A 14 6.92 -18.21 2.51
CA ARG A 14 6.39 -19.52 2.95
C ARG A 14 7.40 -20.29 3.80
N LYS A 15 8.66 -20.32 3.36
CA LYS A 15 9.74 -20.98 4.09
C LYS A 15 9.96 -20.35 5.47
N VAL A 16 9.94 -19.02 5.58
CA VAL A 16 10.10 -18.34 6.87
C VAL A 16 8.92 -18.67 7.80
N LEU A 17 7.69 -18.60 7.30
CA LEU A 17 6.50 -18.90 8.09
C LEU A 17 6.43 -20.36 8.57
N GLN A 18 6.93 -21.32 7.77
CA GLN A 18 7.01 -22.72 8.17
C GLN A 18 8.01 -22.98 9.31
N ASN A 19 9.05 -22.14 9.43
CA ASN A 19 10.07 -22.25 10.47
C ASN A 19 9.76 -21.40 11.71
N ASP A 20 8.66 -20.64 11.69
CA ASP A 20 8.19 -19.86 12.82
C ASP A 20 7.38 -20.76 13.76
N ASN A 21 7.94 -21.09 14.92
CA ASN A 21 7.33 -22.02 15.88
C ASN A 21 5.99 -21.53 16.46
N GLU A 22 5.75 -20.20 16.48
CA GLU A 22 4.47 -19.65 16.95
C GLU A 22 3.37 -19.85 15.88
N LEU A 23 3.74 -19.73 14.60
CA LEU A 23 2.82 -19.85 13.48
C LEU A 23 2.71 -21.28 12.90
N ALA A 24 3.68 -22.14 13.18
CA ALA A 24 3.70 -23.54 12.76
C ALA A 24 2.53 -24.36 13.33
N SER A 25 1.93 -23.91 14.44
CA SER A 25 0.69 -24.50 14.97
C SER A 25 -0.53 -24.27 14.06
N ALA A 26 -0.45 -23.31 13.13
CA ALA A 26 -1.45 -22.97 12.13
C ALA A 26 -1.02 -23.43 10.71
N THR A 27 -0.46 -24.64 10.59
CA THR A 27 0.10 -25.25 9.36
C THR A 27 -0.70 -25.04 8.07
N ASP A 28 -2.02 -24.89 8.15
CA ASP A 28 -2.90 -24.65 7.00
C ASP A 28 -2.82 -23.22 6.41
N THR A 29 -2.09 -22.30 7.06
CA THR A 29 -1.99 -20.88 6.66
C THR A 29 -0.79 -20.56 5.76
N ALA A 30 0.34 -21.26 5.91
CA ALA A 30 1.54 -21.00 5.11
C ALA A 30 1.32 -21.32 3.62
N ASP A 31 0.57 -22.38 3.30
CA ASP A 31 0.24 -22.76 1.91
C ASP A 31 -0.76 -21.81 1.24
N ARG A 32 -1.50 -21.02 2.04
CA ARG A 32 -2.44 -20.01 1.56
C ARG A 32 -1.77 -18.68 1.20
N VAL A 33 -0.47 -18.51 1.49
CA VAL A 33 0.27 -17.31 1.11
C VAL A 33 0.37 -17.23 -0.41
N GLN A 34 -0.29 -16.23 -0.99
CA GLN A 34 -0.30 -15.97 -2.41
C GLN A 34 -0.10 -14.47 -2.65
N LEU A 35 0.53 -14.13 -3.77
CA LEU A 35 0.53 -12.73 -4.21
C LEU A 35 -0.86 -12.38 -4.69
N VAL A 36 -1.34 -11.19 -4.28
CA VAL A 36 -2.55 -10.60 -4.82
C VAL A 36 -2.40 -10.46 -6.34
N GLN A 37 -3.35 -11.03 -7.06
CA GLN A 37 -3.42 -10.89 -8.51
C GLN A 37 -3.79 -9.45 -8.85
N THR A 38 -3.04 -8.86 -9.78
CA THR A 38 -3.26 -7.48 -10.22
C THR A 38 -3.76 -7.49 -11.67
N TYR A 39 -4.83 -6.75 -11.94
CA TYR A 39 -5.35 -6.58 -13.31
C TYR A 39 -4.46 -5.70 -14.19
N PHE A 40 -3.57 -4.92 -13.59
CA PHE A 40 -2.64 -4.02 -14.27
C PHE A 40 -1.18 -4.42 -14.00
N PRO A 41 -0.23 -4.02 -14.87
CA PRO A 41 1.20 -4.17 -14.61
C PRO A 41 1.60 -3.54 -13.27
N ARG A 42 2.45 -4.24 -12.49
CA ARG A 42 2.80 -3.83 -11.12
C ARG A 42 3.39 -2.42 -11.03
N ASN A 43 4.17 -2.02 -12.05
CA ASN A 43 4.77 -0.69 -12.13
C ASN A 43 3.76 0.44 -12.42
N MET A 44 2.52 0.12 -12.79
CA MET A 44 1.45 1.09 -13.02
C MET A 44 0.35 1.03 -11.96
N LEU A 45 0.38 0.04 -11.07
CA LEU A 45 -0.71 -0.21 -10.11
C LEU A 45 -1.02 1.03 -9.26
N ALA A 46 0.01 1.71 -8.76
CA ALA A 46 -0.14 2.91 -7.94
C ALA A 46 -0.77 4.08 -8.73
N TRP A 47 -0.37 4.25 -10.00
CA TRP A 47 -0.92 5.28 -10.87
C TRP A 47 -2.39 5.04 -11.20
N VAL A 48 -2.74 3.79 -11.51
CA VAL A 48 -4.13 3.39 -11.73
C VAL A 48 -4.96 3.58 -10.45
N GLY A 49 -4.44 3.16 -9.29
CA GLY A 49 -5.10 3.35 -8.01
C GLY A 49 -5.37 4.82 -7.70
N GLY A 50 -4.38 5.69 -7.92
CA GLY A 50 -4.55 7.15 -7.77
C GLY A 50 -5.59 7.72 -8.72
N SER A 51 -5.63 7.25 -9.97
CA SER A 51 -6.63 7.67 -10.96
C SER A 51 -8.05 7.25 -10.57
N VAL A 52 -8.23 6.04 -10.05
CA VAL A 52 -9.51 5.56 -9.53
C VAL A 52 -9.94 6.37 -8.31
N TYR A 53 -9.03 6.58 -7.36
CA TYR A 53 -9.32 7.37 -6.16
C TYR A 53 -9.72 8.81 -6.52
N ALA A 54 -9.01 9.46 -7.44
CA ALA A 54 -9.30 10.83 -7.87
C ALA A 54 -10.72 11.02 -8.45
N ALA A 55 -11.36 9.95 -8.93
CA ALA A 55 -12.73 9.99 -9.42
C ALA A 55 -13.79 9.91 -8.30
N THR A 56 -13.39 9.71 -7.04
CA THR A 56 -14.31 9.59 -5.89
C THR A 56 -14.65 10.94 -5.27
N ASP A 57 -15.82 11.02 -4.63
CA ASP A 57 -16.21 12.21 -3.86
C ASP A 57 -15.30 12.43 -2.65
N SER A 58 -14.76 11.36 -2.06
CA SER A 58 -13.78 11.45 -0.98
C SER A 58 -12.51 12.19 -1.42
N ALA A 59 -11.98 11.87 -2.61
CA ALA A 59 -10.82 12.59 -3.13
C ALA A 59 -11.11 14.08 -3.38
N ARG A 60 -12.33 14.40 -3.83
CA ARG A 60 -12.74 15.80 -4.02
C ARG A 60 -12.85 16.56 -2.70
N ALA A 61 -13.40 15.92 -1.67
CA ALA A 61 -13.54 16.51 -0.34
C ALA A 61 -12.20 16.67 0.39
N SER A 62 -11.21 15.82 0.11
CA SER A 62 -9.87 15.87 0.71
C SER A 62 -8.86 16.69 -0.08
N ALA A 63 -9.20 17.17 -1.27
CA ALA A 63 -8.30 17.97 -2.09
C ALA A 63 -8.11 19.37 -1.49
N ILE A 64 -6.86 19.82 -1.42
CA ILE A 64 -6.51 21.16 -0.97
C ILE A 64 -6.44 22.08 -2.19
N SER A 65 -7.25 23.13 -2.20
CA SER A 65 -7.22 24.16 -3.24
C SER A 65 -6.04 25.11 -3.06
N SER A 66 -5.68 25.85 -4.13
CA SER A 66 -4.65 26.89 -4.07
C SER A 66 -4.96 27.96 -3.03
N ASN A 67 -6.24 28.31 -2.86
CA ASN A 67 -6.65 29.33 -1.90
C ASN A 67 -6.47 28.83 -0.46
N GLU A 68 -6.85 27.60 -0.16
CA GLU A 68 -6.63 27.00 1.17
C GLU A 68 -5.14 26.90 1.50
N TYR A 69 -4.33 26.51 0.52
CA TYR A 69 -2.88 26.46 0.67
C TYR A 69 -2.26 27.85 0.94
N SER A 70 -2.69 28.90 0.22
CA SER A 70 -2.12 30.26 0.36
C SER A 70 -2.70 31.09 1.51
N SER A 71 -3.96 30.87 1.89
CA SER A 71 -4.67 31.67 2.91
C SER A 71 -4.38 31.22 4.34
N SER A 72 -3.87 30.00 4.49
CA SER A 72 -3.50 29.49 5.79
C SER A 72 -2.21 30.14 6.29
N LYS A 73 -2.17 30.52 7.56
CA LYS A 73 -0.95 30.98 8.25
C LYS A 73 0.02 29.81 8.51
N GLY A 74 0.29 28.98 7.50
CA GLY A 74 1.18 27.82 7.59
C GLY A 74 0.54 26.44 7.44
N THR A 75 -0.65 26.30 6.85
CA THR A 75 -1.15 24.96 6.45
C THR A 75 -0.44 24.56 5.17
N CYS A 76 0.78 24.04 5.33
CA CYS A 76 1.40 23.19 4.34
C CYS A 76 0.53 21.93 4.14
N ILE A 77 0.78 21.19 3.05
CA ILE A 77 0.19 19.84 2.92
C ILE A 77 0.57 19.07 4.19
N PRO A 78 -0.41 18.60 4.99
CA PRO A 78 -0.11 18.01 6.29
C PRO A 78 0.75 16.78 6.08
N ASP A 79 1.99 16.84 6.55
CA ASP A 79 2.88 15.70 6.58
C ASP A 79 2.50 14.85 7.80
N TRP A 80 2.23 13.56 7.57
CA TRP A 80 1.90 12.59 8.61
C TRP A 80 2.97 12.52 9.72
N LEU A 81 4.21 12.96 9.44
CA LEU A 81 5.27 13.11 10.44
C LEU A 81 5.04 14.28 11.42
N ASN A 82 4.29 15.30 11.01
CA ASN A 82 4.00 16.49 11.81
C ASN A 82 2.62 16.42 12.52
N VAL A 83 1.75 15.49 12.12
CA VAL A 83 0.40 15.31 12.71
C VAL A 83 0.45 14.54 14.04
N ALA A 84 1.52 13.79 14.32
CA ALA A 84 1.64 12.95 15.52
C ALA A 84 2.07 13.69 16.82
N GLN A 85 2.19 15.02 16.80
CA GLN A 85 2.67 15.82 17.94
C GLN A 85 1.57 16.57 18.70
N GLU A 86 0.29 16.37 18.37
CA GLU A 86 -0.87 16.95 19.08
C GLU A 86 -1.65 15.93 19.90
#